data_AF-A0A3B9JXF8-F1
#
_entry.id   AF-A0A3B9JXF8-F1
#
_cell.length_a   1.000
_cell.length_b   1.000
_cell.length_c   1.000
_cell.angle_alpha   90.00
_cell.angle_beta   90.00
_cell.angle_gamma   90.00
#
_symmetry.space_group_name_H-M   'P 1'
#
loop_
_entity.id
_entity.type
_entity.pdbx_description
1 polymer ?
#
loop_
_entity_poly.entity_id
_entity_poly.type
_entity_poly.pdbx_seq_one_letter_code
_entity_poly.pdbx_strand_id
1 'polypeptide(L)' 'MRINHPLTGSMVALITPMFEDGSVDFVALESLVEFHIASGTKAIISMGTTGESATLNHTEHVEV' A
#
# COMPACT_ATOMS: atom_id res chain seq x y z
N MET A 1 9.08 4.79 29.86
CA MET A 1 10.10 4.65 28.80
C MET A 1 9.42 5.01 27.47
N ARG A 2 9.83 6.10 26.81
CA ARG A 2 9.40 6.39 25.43
C ARG A 2 10.52 5.88 24.53
N ILE A 3 10.23 4.87 23.72
CA ILE A 3 11.12 4.44 22.65
C ILE A 3 10.96 5.48 21.53
N ASN A 4 12.01 6.24 21.22
CA ASN A 4 12.03 7.06 20.01
C ASN A 4 12.22 6.13 18.82
N HIS A 5 11.11 5.60 18.31
CA HIS A 5 11.09 4.71 17.17
C HIS A 5 10.94 5.53 15.87
N PRO A 6 11.66 5.20 14.78
CA PRO A 6 11.58 5.97 13.52
C PRO A 6 10.20 5.88 12.86
N LEU A 7 9.44 4.81 13.09
CA LEU A 7 8.08 4.64 12.57
C LEU A 7 7.06 5.24 13.55
N THR A 8 6.80 6.55 13.44
CA THR A 8 5.78 7.25 14.21
C THR A 8 4.98 8.18 13.30
N GLY A 9 3.71 8.41 13.64
CA GLY A 9 2.79 9.21 12.84
C GLY A 9 1.74 8.36 12.11
N SER A 10 1.08 8.94 11.11
CA SER A 10 0.04 8.26 10.32
C SER A 10 0.69 7.27 9.36
N MET A 11 0.27 6.02 9.42
CA MET A 11 0.71 4.94 8.54
C MET A 11 -0.51 4.25 7.96
N VAL A 12 -0.58 4.08 6.65
CA VAL A 12 -1.75 3.52 5.96
C VAL A 12 -1.42 2.14 5.42
N ALA A 13 -2.30 1.17 5.67
CA ALA A 13 -2.31 -0.09 4.93
C ALA A 13 -3.06 0.17 3.61
N LEU A 14 -2.34 0.16 2.49
CA LEU A 14 -2.95 0.43 1.20
C LEU A 14 -3.75 -0.77 0.72
N ILE A 15 -4.87 -0.48 0.07
CA ILE A 15 -5.52 -1.45 -0.82
C ILE A 15 -4.65 -1.63 -2.07
N THR A 16 -4.77 -2.78 -2.72
CA THR A 16 -4.19 -3.00 -4.06
C THR A 16 -5.32 -2.86 -5.07
N PRO A 17 -5.42 -1.74 -5.80
CA PRO A 17 -6.43 -1.59 -6.83
C PRO A 17 -6.27 -2.70 -7.88
N MET A 18 -7.38 -3.33 -8.26
CA MET A 18 -7.42 -4.35 -9.29
C MET A 18 -8.58 -4.09 -10.25
N PHE A 19 -8.43 -4.52 -11.49
CA PHE A 19 -9.52 -4.58 -12.45
C PHE A 19 -10.49 -5.74 -12.11
N GLU A 20 -11.65 -5.77 -12.77
CA GLU A 20 -12.64 -6.83 -12.55
C GLU A 20 -12.12 -8.24 -12.88
N ASP A 21 -11.07 -8.34 -13.71
CA ASP A 21 -10.40 -9.60 -14.04
C ASP A 21 -9.34 -10.03 -13.00
N GLY A 22 -9.13 -9.23 -11.96
CA GLY A 22 -8.17 -9.47 -10.88
C GLY A 22 -6.74 -9.00 -11.17
N SER A 23 -6.47 -8.44 -12.35
CA SER A 23 -5.15 -7.86 -12.63
C SER A 23 -4.95 -6.54 -11.90
N VAL A 24 -3.72 -6.24 -11.47
CA VAL A 24 -3.39 -5.03 -10.70
C VAL A 24 -3.52 -3.77 -11.56
N ASP A 25 -4.25 -2.77 -11.05
CA ASP A 25 -4.31 -1.43 -11.63
C ASP A 25 -3.20 -0.54 -11.04
N PHE A 26 -2.03 -0.62 -11.66
CA PHE A 26 -0.85 0.15 -11.24
C PHE A 26 -1.03 1.66 -11.36
N VAL A 27 -1.88 2.14 -12.28
CA VAL A 27 -2.11 3.58 -12.47
C VAL A 27 -2.94 4.13 -11.31
N ALA A 28 -3.98 3.40 -10.90
CA ALA A 28 -4.76 3.74 -9.72
C ALA A 28 -3.92 3.63 -8.44
N LEU A 29 -3.05 2.60 -8.34
CA LEU A 29 -2.14 2.43 -7.21
C LEU A 29 -1.17 3.63 -7.08
N GLU A 30 -0.53 4.04 -8.18
CA GLU A 30 0.35 5.23 -8.20
C GLU A 30 -0.41 6.49 -7.74
N SER A 31 -1.62 6.70 -8.28
CA SER A 31 -2.45 7.85 -7.89
C SER A 31 -2.82 7.85 -6.40
N LEU A 32 -3.06 6.68 -5.82
CA LEU A 32 -3.36 6.52 -4.41
C LEU A 32 -2.13 6.78 -3.52
N VAL A 33 -0.95 6.36 -3.97
CA VAL A 33 0.33 6.67 -3.30
C VAL A 33 0.55 8.19 -3.29
N GLU A 34 0.38 8.86 -4.43
CA GLU A 34 0.53 10.33 -4.54
C GLU A 34 -0.45 11.09 -3.64
N PHE A 35 -1.70 10.62 -3.53
CA PHE A 35 -2.66 11.16 -2.59
C PHE A 35 -2.16 11.09 -1.13
N HIS A 36 -1.58 9.97 -0.72
CA HIS A 36 -1.05 9.79 0.64
C HIS A 36 0.21 10.63 0.90
N ILE A 37 1.08 10.76 -0.10
CA ILE A 37 2.24 11.66 -0.05
C ILE A 37 1.76 13.11 0.15
N ALA A 38 0.82 13.58 -0.68
CA ALA A 38 0.27 14.93 -0.57
C ALA A 38 -0.46 15.18 0.77
N SER A 39 -1.06 14.13 1.34
CA SER A 39 -1.74 14.17 2.64
C SER A 39 -0.79 14.14 3.85
N GLY A 40 0.52 13.96 3.63
CA GLY A 40 1.52 13.93 4.69
C GLY A 40 1.56 12.63 5.50
N THR A 41 1.05 11.53 4.93
CA THR A 41 1.18 10.18 5.51
C THR A 41 2.67 9.85 5.69
N LYS A 42 3.03 9.30 6.86
CA LYS A 42 4.44 9.06 7.24
C LYS A 42 4.99 7.74 6.74
N ALA A 43 4.12 6.75 6.53
CA ALA A 43 4.50 5.52 5.86
C ALA A 43 3.31 4.88 5.16
N ILE A 44 3.62 4.15 4.10
CA ILE A 44 2.71 3.27 3.39
C ILE A 44 3.11 1.84 3.72
N ILE A 45 2.11 1.01 4.03
CA ILE A 45 2.25 -0.43 4.22
C ILE A 45 1.54 -1.09 3.04
N SER A 46 2.31 -1.52 2.04
CA SER A 46 1.80 -2.34 0.94
C SER A 46 1.70 -3.80 1.36
N MET A 47 0.96 -4.60 0.58
CA MET A 47 0.93 -6.07 0.71
C MET A 47 0.52 -6.61 2.10
N GLY A 48 -0.25 -5.83 2.85
CA GLY A 48 -0.98 -6.34 4.03
C GLY A 48 -2.22 -7.14 3.64
N THR A 49 -2.98 -7.61 4.63
CA THR A 49 -4.33 -8.18 4.37
C THR A 49 -5.25 -7.18 3.70
N THR A 50 -5.12 -5.89 4.03
CA THR A 50 -5.81 -4.77 3.38
C THR A 50 -5.41 -4.61 1.91
N GLY A 51 -4.17 -4.95 1.56
CA GLY A 51 -3.67 -4.98 0.18
C GLY A 51 -3.99 -6.28 -0.54
N GLU A 52 -4.85 -7.12 0.04
CA GLU A 52 -5.31 -8.38 -0.56
C GLU A 52 -4.17 -9.33 -0.97
N SER A 53 -3.08 -9.37 -0.20
CA SER A 53 -1.86 -10.13 -0.55
C SER A 53 -2.09 -11.63 -0.79
N ALA A 54 -3.17 -12.22 -0.29
CA ALA A 54 -3.55 -13.60 -0.56
C ALA A 54 -4.12 -13.84 -1.97
N THR A 55 -4.49 -12.78 -2.69
CA THR A 55 -5.11 -12.84 -4.03
C THR A 55 -4.12 -12.55 -5.16
N LEU A 56 -2.93 -12.06 -4.83
CA LEU A 56 -1.87 -11.78 -5.79
C LEU A 56 -1.00 -13.01 -6.05
N ASN A 57 -0.54 -13.13 -7.29
CA ASN A 57 0.49 -14.10 -7.61
C ASN A 57 1.88 -13.62 -7.14
N HIS A 58 2.87 -14.52 -7.13
CA HIS A 58 4.22 -14.19 -6.63
C HIS A 58 4.91 -13.04 -7.37
N THR A 59 4.61 -12.84 -8.65
CA THR A 59 5.19 -11.74 -9.44
C THR A 59 4.56 -10.41 -9.01
N GLU A 60 3.23 -10.36 -8.98
CA GLU A 60 2.50 -9.15 -8.55
C GLU A 60 2.83 -8.77 -7.11
N HIS A 61 3.01 -9.75 -6.23
CA HIS A 61 3.42 -9.54 -4.84
C HIS A 61 4.82 -8.91 -4.69
N VAL A 62 5.67 -8.99 -5.71
CA VAL A 62 6.98 -8.31 -5.74
C VAL A 62 6.89 -6.95 -6.43
N GLU A 63 5.97 -6.79 -7.37
CA GLU A 63 5.78 -5.54 -8.13
C GLU A 63 5.02 -4.47 -7.33
N VAL A 64 4.21 -4.86 -6.34
CA VAL A 64 3.43 -3.98 -5.45
C VAL A 64 4.13 -3.75 -4.11
#